data_AF-A0A1Q4WNA1-F1
#
_entry.id   AF-A0A1Q4WNA1-F1
#
_cell.length_a   1.000
_cell.length_b   1.000
_cell.length_c   1.000
_cell.angle_alpha   90.00
_cell.angle_beta   90.00
_cell.angle_gamma   90.00
#
_symmetry.space_group_name_H-M   'P 1'
#
loop_
_entity.id
_entity.type
_entity.pdbx_description
1 polymer ?
#
loop_
_entity_poly.entity_id
_entity_poly.type
_entity_poly.pdbx_seq_one_letter_code
_entity_poly.pdbx_strand_id
1 'polypeptide(L)'
;MSHHLSGPNLRSPEGDARLDLTDLFAFAAPEPGRTVLIMNVNPVAPSGGQAFHPQAVYRIDIDTDGDRRADLAYSFTFSEPRDGAQTMTVRRAAGEGARGLEAVGDVLVADAPVSFTGTPAVVEAGAHRVSAGLRSDPFFADLDGIVKDFQWTGVDWGADKNVFGIVLEAPDAQFGPAPEIGVWARVSVRKDGHLVSVDRGAHPSLTAYFNEEDVKEAYNAGDPVDDWENYREPWTAKLQHFGGYTTDAAEAQLRIVLPDILRYDRARPAGYPNGRTLSDDVTSARLTMLTDGKVPGDHIGPHTDLLPAFPYLGHPH
;
A
#
# COMPACT_ATOMS: atom_id res chain seq x y z
N MET A 1 -12.85 2.17 -3.15
CA MET A 1 -12.77 3.65 -3.17
C MET A 1 -11.60 4.13 -2.31
N SER A 2 -10.34 4.04 -2.77
CA SER A 2 -9.10 4.64 -2.19
C SER A 2 -7.83 3.88 -2.62
N HIS A 3 -6.92 4.63 -3.29
CA HIS A 3 -5.52 4.85 -2.87
C HIS A 3 -5.40 6.21 -2.10
N HIS A 4 -6.45 6.44 -1.33
CA HIS A 4 -6.93 7.55 -0.51
C HIS A 4 -7.76 8.65 -1.14
N LEU A 5 -7.57 9.05 -2.40
CA LEU A 5 -8.57 9.85 -3.14
C LEU A 5 -8.33 9.69 -4.64
N SER A 6 -9.00 8.76 -5.31
CA SER A 6 -8.87 8.58 -6.75
C SER A 6 -9.50 9.75 -7.54
N GLY A 7 -8.92 10.95 -7.48
CA GLY A 7 -9.25 12.13 -8.31
C GLY A 7 -10.74 12.55 -8.38
N PRO A 8 -11.11 13.49 -9.27
CA PRO A 8 -12.49 13.99 -9.39
C PRO A 8 -13.51 12.92 -9.82
N ASN A 9 -13.07 11.73 -10.25
CA ASN A 9 -13.93 10.57 -10.51
C ASN A 9 -13.53 9.36 -9.64
N LEU A 10 -13.63 9.53 -8.33
CA LEU A 10 -13.46 8.50 -7.29
C LEU A 10 -14.20 7.19 -7.66
N ARG A 11 -13.50 6.24 -8.27
CA ARG A 11 -14.04 4.92 -8.62
C ARG A 11 -13.02 3.86 -8.27
N SER A 12 -13.47 2.80 -7.59
CA SER A 12 -12.64 1.62 -7.38
C SER A 12 -12.21 1.01 -8.72
N PRO A 13 -11.03 0.39 -8.81
CA PRO A 13 -10.64 -0.40 -9.96
C PRO A 13 -11.74 -1.40 -10.33
N GLU A 14 -12.13 -1.43 -11.60
CA GLU A 14 -13.20 -2.31 -12.11
C GLU A 14 -14.58 -2.14 -11.45
N GLY A 15 -14.80 -1.03 -10.71
CA GLY A 15 -16.01 -0.84 -9.93
C GLY A 15 -16.11 -1.74 -8.69
N ASP A 16 -15.00 -2.37 -8.26
CA ASP A 16 -14.95 -3.27 -7.11
C ASP A 16 -13.96 -2.76 -6.06
N ALA A 17 -14.48 -2.33 -4.89
CA ALA A 17 -13.62 -1.78 -3.84
C ALA A 17 -12.63 -2.81 -3.29
N ARG A 18 -12.90 -4.12 -3.41
CA ARG A 18 -11.99 -5.18 -2.97
C ARG A 18 -10.67 -5.21 -3.74
N LEU A 19 -10.62 -4.55 -4.90
CA LEU A 19 -9.44 -4.44 -5.75
C LEU A 19 -8.65 -3.14 -5.52
N ASP A 20 -9.18 -2.25 -4.70
CA ASP A 20 -8.65 -0.90 -4.46
C ASP A 20 -7.60 -0.93 -3.35
N LEU A 21 -6.37 -0.59 -3.71
CA LEU A 21 -5.21 -0.57 -2.81
C LEU A 21 -5.15 0.75 -2.06
N THR A 22 -5.27 0.70 -0.73
CA THR A 22 -5.24 1.92 0.09
C THR A 22 -3.82 2.27 0.52
N ASP A 23 -3.09 1.28 1.06
CA ASP A 23 -1.81 1.51 1.73
C ASP A 23 -0.84 0.34 1.61
N LEU A 24 0.44 0.70 1.61
CA LEU A 24 1.56 -0.19 1.87
C LEU A 24 2.35 0.33 3.08
N PHE A 25 2.80 -0.59 3.93
CA PHE A 25 3.69 -0.32 5.07
C PHE A 25 4.87 -1.27 5.06
N ALA A 26 6.03 -0.77 5.47
CA ALA A 26 7.26 -1.53 5.62
C ALA A 26 8.03 -0.99 6.84
N PHE A 27 8.18 -1.80 7.88
CA PHE A 27 8.83 -1.39 9.12
C PHE A 27 9.39 -2.60 9.90
N ALA A 28 10.22 -2.34 10.90
CA ALA A 28 10.80 -3.40 11.74
C ALA A 28 9.76 -3.93 12.74
N ALA A 29 9.72 -5.24 12.94
CA ALA A 29 8.95 -5.81 14.04
C ALA A 29 9.59 -5.42 15.40
N PRO A 30 8.83 -5.46 16.51
CA PRO A 30 9.41 -5.29 17.85
C PRO A 30 10.47 -6.35 18.18
N GLU A 31 10.32 -7.55 17.62
CA GLU A 31 11.34 -8.60 17.66
C GLU A 31 12.45 -8.30 16.65
N PRO A 32 13.73 -8.20 17.07
CA PRO A 32 14.83 -7.84 16.18
C PRO A 32 15.03 -8.82 15.01
N GLY A 33 15.50 -8.29 13.88
CA GLY A 33 15.86 -9.11 12.70
C GLY A 33 14.67 -9.55 11.86
N ARG A 34 13.53 -8.83 11.99
CA ARG A 34 12.28 -9.13 11.29
C ARG A 34 11.68 -7.86 10.71
N THR A 35 11.17 -8.00 9.49
CA THR A 35 10.45 -6.94 8.77
C THR A 35 8.97 -7.28 8.71
N VAL A 36 8.14 -6.27 8.93
CA VAL A 36 6.69 -6.29 8.75
C VAL A 36 6.35 -5.58 7.45
N LEU A 37 5.57 -6.25 6.60
CA LEU A 37 4.99 -5.71 5.38
C LEU A 37 3.47 -5.80 5.48
N ILE A 38 2.77 -4.69 5.24
CA ILE A 38 1.31 -4.64 5.32
C ILE A 38 0.76 -4.03 4.04
N MET A 39 -0.22 -4.71 3.44
CA MET A 39 -1.02 -4.19 2.34
C MET A 39 -2.46 -4.04 2.81
N ASN A 40 -3.05 -2.85 2.64
CA ASN A 40 -4.46 -2.62 2.89
C ASN A 40 -5.22 -2.45 1.57
N VAL A 41 -6.41 -3.02 1.51
CA VAL A 41 -7.34 -2.90 0.38
C VAL A 41 -8.78 -2.75 0.89
N ASN A 42 -9.75 -2.55 0.00
CA ASN A 42 -11.17 -2.46 0.36
C ASN A 42 -11.45 -1.34 1.38
N PRO A 43 -11.27 -0.08 1.00
CA PRO A 43 -11.53 1.06 1.85
C PRO A 43 -13.01 1.14 2.24
N VAL A 44 -13.27 1.57 3.47
CA VAL A 44 -14.61 1.61 4.07
C VAL A 44 -15.25 0.20 4.11
N ALA A 45 -14.43 -0.83 4.34
CA ALA A 45 -14.90 -2.18 4.54
C ALA A 45 -15.89 -2.27 5.72
N PRO A 46 -16.86 -3.20 5.70
CA PRO A 46 -17.16 -4.13 4.61
C PRO A 46 -18.14 -3.56 3.56
N SER A 47 -18.42 -2.25 3.58
CA SER A 47 -19.42 -1.63 2.68
C SER A 47 -19.04 -1.78 1.20
N GLY A 48 -17.75 -1.71 0.89
CA GLY A 48 -17.20 -1.93 -0.46
C GLY A 48 -17.10 -3.40 -0.89
N GLY A 49 -17.22 -4.33 0.05
CA GLY A 49 -17.12 -5.78 -0.19
C GLY A 49 -16.97 -6.55 1.12
N GLN A 50 -17.63 -7.70 1.22
CA GLN A 50 -17.70 -8.49 2.46
C GLN A 50 -16.60 -9.56 2.60
N ALA A 51 -15.80 -9.80 1.55
CA ALA A 51 -14.70 -10.75 1.52
C ALA A 51 -13.66 -10.31 0.48
N PHE A 52 -12.42 -10.81 0.51
CA PHE A 52 -11.43 -10.54 -0.53
C PHE A 52 -11.90 -11.07 -1.89
N HIS A 53 -11.40 -10.52 -2.99
CA HIS A 53 -11.80 -10.94 -4.32
C HIS A 53 -11.19 -12.31 -4.69
N PRO A 54 -11.99 -13.35 -4.98
CA PRO A 54 -11.47 -14.72 -5.13
C PRO A 54 -10.69 -14.95 -6.44
N GLN A 55 -10.88 -14.09 -7.44
CA GLN A 55 -10.12 -14.14 -8.70
C GLN A 55 -8.95 -13.14 -8.75
N ALA A 56 -8.67 -12.46 -7.63
CA ALA A 56 -7.57 -11.50 -7.55
C ALA A 56 -6.29 -12.14 -7.01
N VAL A 57 -5.16 -11.54 -7.38
CA VAL A 57 -3.85 -11.74 -6.77
C VAL A 57 -3.45 -10.42 -6.14
N TYR A 58 -3.29 -10.43 -4.82
CA TYR A 58 -2.77 -9.31 -4.04
C TYR A 58 -1.29 -9.59 -3.83
N ARG A 59 -0.41 -8.65 -4.16
CA ARG A 59 1.02 -8.95 -4.29
C ARG A 59 1.89 -7.85 -3.70
N ILE A 60 2.81 -8.23 -2.80
CA ILE A 60 3.87 -7.34 -2.32
C ILE A 60 5.16 -7.72 -3.04
N ASP A 61 5.69 -6.74 -3.77
CA ASP A 61 6.86 -6.84 -4.63
C ASP A 61 8.06 -6.23 -3.94
N ILE A 62 9.21 -6.88 -4.10
CA ILE A 62 10.43 -6.49 -3.38
C ILE A 62 11.61 -6.52 -4.34
N ASP A 63 12.25 -5.37 -4.46
CA ASP A 63 13.54 -5.15 -5.11
C ASP A 63 14.64 -5.23 -4.05
N THR A 64 15.63 -6.08 -4.27
CA THR A 64 16.73 -6.33 -3.33
C THR A 64 18.10 -5.89 -3.85
N ASP A 65 18.19 -5.44 -5.10
CA ASP A 65 19.44 -5.06 -5.76
C ASP A 65 19.46 -3.64 -6.34
N GLY A 66 18.32 -2.94 -6.31
CA GLY A 66 18.16 -1.55 -6.73
C GLY A 66 17.93 -1.37 -8.23
N ASP A 67 17.69 -2.45 -8.98
CA ASP A 67 17.37 -2.38 -10.41
C ASP A 67 15.92 -1.95 -10.71
N ARG A 68 15.11 -1.75 -9.65
CA ARG A 68 13.69 -1.33 -9.69
C ARG A 68 12.77 -2.40 -10.25
N ARG A 69 13.18 -3.66 -10.25
CA ARG A 69 12.38 -4.82 -10.63
C ARG A 69 12.27 -5.75 -9.43
N ALA A 70 11.19 -6.53 -9.43
CA ALA A 70 10.96 -7.45 -8.32
C ALA A 70 11.93 -8.63 -8.42
N ASP A 71 12.68 -8.83 -7.35
CA ASP A 71 13.50 -10.02 -7.11
C ASP A 71 12.73 -11.05 -6.29
N LEU A 72 11.83 -10.58 -5.43
CA LEU A 72 10.96 -11.39 -4.59
C LEU A 72 9.53 -10.90 -4.70
N ALA A 73 8.60 -11.83 -4.55
CA ALA A 73 7.18 -11.55 -4.57
C ALA A 73 6.46 -12.41 -3.53
N TYR A 74 5.64 -11.78 -2.70
CA TYR A 74 4.65 -12.48 -1.87
C TYR A 74 3.27 -12.28 -2.47
N SER A 75 2.67 -13.37 -2.95
CA SER A 75 1.33 -13.37 -3.54
C SER A 75 0.33 -13.97 -2.56
N PHE A 76 -0.78 -13.26 -2.35
CA PHE A 76 -1.90 -13.65 -1.51
C PHE A 76 -3.12 -13.86 -2.42
N THR A 77 -3.68 -15.06 -2.36
CA THR A 77 -4.89 -15.45 -3.11
C THR A 77 -5.93 -15.98 -2.14
N PHE A 78 -7.20 -15.78 -2.48
CA PHE A 78 -8.30 -16.08 -1.58
C PHE A 78 -9.29 -17.05 -2.22
N SER A 79 -9.84 -17.97 -1.42
CA SER A 79 -10.88 -18.89 -1.89
C SER A 79 -12.17 -18.14 -2.21
N GLU A 80 -13.07 -18.78 -2.95
CA GLU A 80 -14.47 -18.35 -2.98
C GLU A 80 -15.02 -18.26 -1.55
N PRO A 81 -15.70 -17.16 -1.17
CA PRO A 81 -16.32 -17.05 0.13
C PRO A 81 -17.50 -18.01 0.23
N ARG A 82 -17.63 -18.72 1.36
CA ARG A 82 -18.74 -19.65 1.64
C ARG A 82 -19.20 -19.44 3.07
N ASP A 83 -20.49 -19.16 3.25
CA ASP A 83 -21.12 -18.94 4.56
C ASP A 83 -20.38 -17.91 5.45
N GLY A 84 -19.87 -16.85 4.83
CA GLY A 84 -19.10 -15.80 5.51
C GLY A 84 -17.64 -16.17 5.84
N ALA A 85 -17.20 -17.38 5.51
CA ALA A 85 -15.82 -17.81 5.66
C ALA A 85 -15.04 -17.69 4.34
N GLN A 86 -13.76 -17.40 4.45
CA GLN A 86 -12.82 -17.39 3.33
C GLN A 86 -11.46 -17.89 3.82
N THR A 87 -10.69 -18.49 2.92
CA THR A 87 -9.32 -18.91 3.19
C THR A 87 -8.32 -18.18 2.30
N MET A 88 -7.08 -18.11 2.75
CA MET A 88 -5.96 -17.47 2.09
C MET A 88 -4.86 -18.49 1.80
N THR A 89 -4.26 -18.40 0.63
CA THR A 89 -3.01 -19.07 0.27
C THR A 89 -1.95 -18.01 0.01
N VAL A 90 -0.75 -18.23 0.57
CA VAL A 90 0.41 -17.35 0.42
C VAL A 90 1.50 -18.09 -0.34
N ARG A 91 1.97 -17.47 -1.42
CA ARG A 91 3.10 -17.97 -2.22
C ARG A 91 4.25 -16.98 -2.22
N ARG A 92 5.47 -17.50 -2.29
CA ARG A 92 6.69 -16.70 -2.45
C ARG A 92 7.40 -17.11 -3.74
N ALA A 93 7.58 -16.16 -4.64
CA ALA A 93 8.41 -16.32 -5.83
C ALA A 93 9.73 -15.54 -5.69
N ALA A 94 10.73 -15.95 -6.47
CA ALA A 94 12.01 -15.30 -6.58
C ALA A 94 12.49 -15.23 -8.05
N GLY A 95 13.39 -14.29 -8.35
CA GLY A 95 13.97 -14.12 -9.69
C GLY A 95 12.90 -13.84 -10.75
N GLU A 96 12.97 -14.49 -11.91
CA GLU A 96 11.99 -14.27 -13.00
C GLU A 96 10.54 -14.58 -12.57
N GLY A 97 10.35 -15.56 -11.68
CA GLY A 97 9.02 -15.88 -11.14
C GLY A 97 8.41 -14.73 -10.34
N ALA A 98 9.25 -13.87 -9.75
CA ALA A 98 8.83 -12.66 -9.07
C ALA A 98 8.55 -11.51 -10.05
N ARG A 99 8.51 -11.69 -11.37
CA ARG A 99 8.25 -10.57 -12.31
C ARG A 99 6.89 -10.64 -13.00
N GLY A 100 6.21 -11.79 -12.95
CA GLY A 100 4.91 -12.00 -13.58
C GLY A 100 3.72 -11.89 -12.62
N LEU A 101 2.55 -11.47 -13.10
CA LEU A 101 1.37 -11.23 -12.24
C LEU A 101 0.80 -12.49 -11.55
N GLU A 102 1.12 -13.67 -12.06
CA GLU A 102 0.62 -14.93 -11.52
C GLU A 102 1.17 -15.24 -10.12
N ALA A 103 0.32 -15.83 -9.28
CA ALA A 103 0.71 -16.32 -7.96
C ALA A 103 1.49 -17.64 -8.10
N VAL A 104 2.79 -17.54 -8.41
CA VAL A 104 3.70 -18.67 -8.59
C VAL A 104 4.69 -18.81 -7.42
N GLY A 105 5.54 -19.83 -7.47
CA GLY A 105 6.56 -20.08 -6.45
C GLY A 105 6.08 -20.98 -5.30
N ASP A 106 6.87 -20.97 -4.23
CA ASP A 106 6.72 -21.87 -3.08
C ASP A 106 5.49 -21.49 -2.27
N VAL A 107 4.69 -22.50 -1.88
CA VAL A 107 3.55 -22.30 -0.97
C VAL A 107 4.09 -22.17 0.44
N LEU A 108 3.95 -20.99 1.03
CA LEU A 108 4.29 -20.75 2.43
C LEU A 108 3.14 -21.14 3.36
N VAL A 109 1.92 -20.80 2.94
CA VAL A 109 0.68 -21.06 3.68
C VAL A 109 -0.38 -21.50 2.69
N ALA A 110 -1.14 -22.53 3.03
CA ALA A 110 -2.28 -23.00 2.26
C ALA A 110 -3.53 -22.99 3.14
N ASP A 111 -4.65 -22.57 2.55
CA ASP A 111 -6.00 -22.64 3.14
C ASP A 111 -6.12 -22.07 4.57
N ALA A 112 -5.35 -21.02 4.87
CA ALA A 112 -5.39 -20.34 6.16
C ALA A 112 -6.69 -19.56 6.33
N PRO A 113 -7.30 -19.52 7.53
CA PRO A 113 -8.52 -18.75 7.76
C PRO A 113 -8.28 -17.25 7.61
N VAL A 114 -9.21 -16.55 6.98
CA VAL A 114 -9.32 -15.08 6.98
C VAL A 114 -10.29 -14.66 8.07
N SER A 115 -9.96 -13.64 8.87
CA SER A 115 -10.87 -13.16 9.92
C SER A 115 -11.63 -11.91 9.49
N PHE A 116 -12.96 -11.99 9.46
CA PHE A 116 -13.85 -10.84 9.32
C PHE A 116 -14.47 -10.41 10.66
N THR A 117 -13.83 -10.80 11.77
CA THR A 117 -14.26 -10.47 13.13
C THR A 117 -13.22 -9.61 13.84
N GLY A 118 -13.51 -9.16 15.06
CA GLY A 118 -12.55 -8.40 15.86
C GLY A 118 -11.28 -9.16 16.24
N THR A 119 -11.32 -10.50 16.26
CA THR A 119 -10.17 -11.34 16.61
C THR A 119 -9.38 -11.69 15.35
N PRO A 120 -8.08 -11.35 15.25
CA PRO A 120 -7.28 -11.70 14.08
C PRO A 120 -7.06 -13.22 13.96
N ALA A 121 -7.00 -13.72 12.73
CA ALA A 121 -6.53 -15.06 12.42
C ALA A 121 -5.03 -15.01 12.12
N VAL A 122 -4.21 -15.38 13.10
CA VAL A 122 -2.74 -15.39 12.99
C VAL A 122 -2.27 -16.79 12.61
N VAL A 123 -1.46 -16.89 11.56
CA VAL A 123 -0.86 -18.14 11.09
C VAL A 123 0.66 -18.05 11.16
N GLU A 124 1.25 -18.97 11.92
CA GLU A 124 2.70 -19.21 11.97
C GLU A 124 3.08 -20.20 10.87
N ALA A 125 4.00 -19.82 10.00
CA ALA A 125 4.41 -20.60 8.83
C ALA A 125 5.94 -20.65 8.75
N GLY A 126 6.52 -21.61 9.47
CA GLY A 126 7.98 -21.66 9.65
C GLY A 126 8.46 -20.41 10.40
N ALA A 127 9.23 -19.56 9.73
CA ALA A 127 9.73 -18.31 10.31
C ALA A 127 8.86 -17.08 9.97
N HIS A 128 7.79 -17.26 9.19
CA HIS A 128 6.88 -16.21 8.77
C HIS A 128 5.63 -16.18 9.66
N ARG A 129 5.06 -14.99 9.87
CA ARG A 129 3.71 -14.82 10.42
C ARG A 129 2.83 -14.14 9.38
N VAL A 130 1.61 -14.62 9.22
CA VAL A 130 0.65 -14.01 8.29
C VAL A 130 -0.71 -13.88 8.95
N SER A 131 -1.41 -12.78 8.66
CA SER A 131 -2.82 -12.57 8.99
C SER A 131 -3.48 -11.80 7.86
N ALA A 132 -4.72 -12.13 7.54
CA ALA A 132 -5.55 -11.36 6.63
C ALA A 132 -6.96 -11.22 7.20
N GLY A 133 -7.58 -10.05 6.99
CA GLY A 133 -8.92 -9.82 7.52
C GLY A 133 -9.37 -8.37 7.59
N LEU A 134 -10.58 -8.17 8.11
CA LEU A 134 -11.13 -6.86 8.44
C LEU A 134 -10.35 -6.27 9.62
N ARG A 135 -9.87 -5.03 9.48
CA ARG A 135 -9.14 -4.26 10.50
C ARG A 135 -9.54 -2.78 10.45
N SER A 136 -9.31 -2.07 11.54
CA SER A 136 -9.34 -0.60 11.53
C SER A 136 -8.32 -0.06 10.53
N ASP A 137 -8.73 0.97 9.79
CA ASP A 137 -7.89 1.66 8.82
C ASP A 137 -6.89 2.57 9.57
N PRO A 138 -5.58 2.40 9.40
CA PRO A 138 -4.59 3.28 10.01
C PRO A 138 -4.49 4.65 9.32
N PHE A 139 -5.20 4.87 8.20
CA PHE A 139 -5.19 6.16 7.51
C PHE A 139 -5.93 7.23 8.28
N PHE A 140 -5.30 8.39 8.43
CA PHE A 140 -5.86 9.57 9.08
C PHE A 140 -5.65 10.80 8.20
N ALA A 141 -6.70 11.60 8.03
CA ALA A 141 -6.64 12.86 7.30
C ALA A 141 -7.89 13.72 7.49
N ASP A 142 -7.72 15.04 7.44
CA ASP A 142 -8.82 16.00 7.30
C ASP A 142 -9.14 16.22 5.81
N LEU A 143 -9.80 15.23 5.19
CA LEU A 143 -10.16 15.29 3.77
C LEU A 143 -11.12 16.45 3.47
N ASP A 144 -12.00 16.78 4.42
CA ASP A 144 -12.92 17.90 4.33
C ASP A 144 -12.17 19.23 4.26
N GLY A 145 -11.12 19.39 5.07
CA GLY A 145 -10.22 20.54 5.03
C GLY A 145 -9.45 20.64 3.72
N ILE A 146 -8.96 19.52 3.17
CA ILE A 146 -8.30 19.48 1.85
C ILE A 146 -9.25 20.00 0.76
N VAL A 147 -10.51 19.53 0.74
CA VAL A 147 -11.51 19.94 -0.26
C VAL A 147 -11.95 21.40 -0.08
N LYS A 148 -11.83 21.97 1.13
CA LYS A 148 -12.16 23.37 1.46
C LYS A 148 -10.94 24.29 1.43
N ASP A 149 -10.02 24.08 0.48
CA ASP A 149 -8.82 24.91 0.30
C ASP A 149 -7.98 25.03 1.59
N PHE A 150 -7.77 23.91 2.27
CA PHE A 150 -7.01 23.79 3.54
C PHE A 150 -7.65 24.50 4.74
N GLN A 151 -8.96 24.73 4.72
CA GLN A 151 -9.73 25.14 5.89
C GLN A 151 -10.01 23.94 6.79
N TRP A 152 -9.04 23.63 7.65
CA TRP A 152 -9.10 22.48 8.56
C TRP A 152 -10.33 22.50 9.46
N THR A 153 -11.02 21.36 9.47
CA THR A 153 -12.18 21.07 10.30
C THR A 153 -11.79 20.41 11.62
N GLY A 154 -10.61 19.77 11.66
CA GLY A 154 -10.17 18.94 12.78
C GLY A 154 -10.91 17.60 12.85
N VAL A 155 -11.65 17.23 11.80
CA VAL A 155 -12.36 15.96 11.69
C VAL A 155 -11.48 14.98 10.92
N ASP A 156 -11.09 13.92 11.61
CA ASP A 156 -10.44 12.79 10.99
C ASP A 156 -11.47 11.94 10.23
N TRP A 157 -11.33 11.86 8.91
CA TRP A 157 -12.21 11.06 8.08
C TRP A 157 -12.06 9.54 8.32
N GLY A 158 -10.85 9.11 8.70
CA GLY A 158 -10.49 7.69 8.86
C GLY A 158 -10.83 7.09 10.22
N ALA A 159 -11.16 7.91 11.22
CA ALA A 159 -11.27 7.51 12.63
C ALA A 159 -12.28 6.38 12.96
N ASP A 160 -13.25 6.13 12.10
CA ASP A 160 -14.26 5.06 12.23
C ASP A 160 -14.31 4.14 11.00
N LYS A 161 -13.24 4.13 10.18
CA LYS A 161 -13.18 3.39 8.93
C LYS A 161 -12.40 2.10 9.10
N ASN A 162 -12.80 1.09 8.33
CA ASN A 162 -12.12 -0.19 8.26
C ASN A 162 -11.59 -0.45 6.85
N VAL A 163 -10.61 -1.35 6.77
CA VAL A 163 -10.02 -1.90 5.56
C VAL A 163 -9.91 -3.41 5.68
N PHE A 164 -9.58 -4.06 4.57
CA PHE A 164 -9.02 -5.40 4.57
C PHE A 164 -7.50 -5.31 4.61
N GLY A 165 -6.90 -5.72 5.73
CA GLY A 165 -5.46 -5.77 5.92
C GLY A 165 -4.90 -7.14 5.63
N ILE A 166 -3.76 -7.19 4.93
CA ILE A 166 -2.90 -8.35 4.70
C ILE A 166 -1.56 -8.04 5.34
N VAL A 167 -1.21 -8.78 6.39
CA VAL A 167 -0.03 -8.55 7.22
C VAL A 167 0.91 -9.74 7.09
N LEU A 168 2.15 -9.48 6.66
CA LEU A 168 3.24 -10.43 6.57
C LEU A 168 4.38 -9.97 7.47
N GLU A 169 4.86 -10.85 8.34
CA GLU A 169 6.10 -10.65 9.08
C GLU A 169 7.09 -11.75 8.71
N ALA A 170 8.30 -11.36 8.31
CA ALA A 170 9.32 -12.31 7.85
C ALA A 170 10.72 -11.94 8.39
N PRO A 171 11.63 -12.92 8.51
CA PRO A 171 13.01 -12.65 8.89
C PRO A 171 13.73 -11.79 7.86
N ASP A 172 14.58 -10.87 8.30
CA ASP A 172 15.35 -9.98 7.42
C ASP A 172 16.21 -10.77 6.42
N ALA A 173 16.74 -11.91 6.83
CA ALA A 173 17.52 -12.80 5.96
C ALA A 173 16.76 -13.26 4.69
N GLN A 174 15.42 -13.16 4.66
CA GLN A 174 14.61 -13.51 3.50
C GLN A 174 14.61 -12.45 2.39
N PHE A 175 15.13 -11.24 2.65
CA PHE A 175 15.13 -10.11 1.72
C PHE A 175 16.54 -9.74 1.21
N GLY A 176 17.46 -10.71 1.24
CA GLY A 176 18.83 -10.50 0.79
C GLY A 176 19.71 -9.76 1.80
N PRO A 177 21.03 -9.70 1.52
CA PRO A 177 22.04 -9.19 2.46
C PRO A 177 22.15 -7.67 2.48
N ALA A 178 21.70 -6.97 1.43
CA ALA A 178 21.72 -5.50 1.39
C ALA A 178 20.68 -4.95 2.37
N PRO A 179 21.01 -3.95 3.21
CA PRO A 179 20.08 -3.50 4.25
C PRO A 179 18.85 -2.78 3.67
N GLU A 180 19.02 -2.09 2.54
CA GLU A 180 17.95 -1.43 1.79
C GLU A 180 17.22 -2.41 0.87
N ILE A 181 15.89 -2.32 0.88
CA ILE A 181 15.01 -2.95 -0.10
C ILE A 181 14.03 -1.91 -0.67
N GLY A 182 13.60 -2.12 -1.91
CA GLY A 182 12.45 -1.42 -2.49
C GLY A 182 11.19 -2.26 -2.33
N VAL A 183 10.06 -1.67 -1.95
CA VAL A 183 8.79 -2.38 -1.79
C VAL A 183 7.66 -1.65 -2.50
N TRP A 184 6.81 -2.36 -3.23
CA TRP A 184 5.54 -1.84 -3.74
C TRP A 184 4.45 -2.91 -3.68
N ALA A 185 3.20 -2.49 -3.73
CA ALA A 185 2.03 -3.37 -3.77
C ALA A 185 1.41 -3.35 -5.16
N ARG A 186 0.81 -4.48 -5.54
CA ARG A 186 0.03 -4.63 -6.77
C ARG A 186 -1.21 -5.48 -6.51
N VAL A 187 -2.32 -5.08 -7.11
CA VAL A 187 -3.55 -5.87 -7.17
C VAL A 187 -3.85 -6.19 -8.62
N SER A 188 -3.99 -7.48 -8.92
CA SER A 188 -4.34 -7.98 -10.25
C SER A 188 -5.59 -8.82 -10.18
N VAL A 189 -6.42 -8.83 -11.23
CA VAL A 189 -7.65 -9.63 -11.30
C VAL A 189 -7.72 -10.40 -12.60
N ARG A 190 -8.30 -11.61 -12.56
CA ARG A 190 -8.49 -12.45 -13.74
C ARG A 190 -9.53 -11.81 -14.66
N LYS A 191 -9.17 -11.58 -15.92
CA LYS A 191 -10.08 -11.19 -17.00
C LYS A 191 -9.77 -12.04 -18.21
N ASP A 192 -10.79 -12.62 -18.83
CA ASP A 192 -10.65 -13.41 -20.06
C ASP A 192 -9.49 -14.43 -20.02
N GLY A 193 -9.36 -15.11 -18.87
CA GLY A 193 -8.37 -16.17 -18.66
C GLY A 193 -6.95 -15.72 -18.30
N HIS A 194 -6.65 -14.42 -18.21
CA HIS A 194 -5.33 -13.90 -17.82
C HIS A 194 -5.45 -12.87 -16.69
N LEU A 195 -4.39 -12.68 -15.91
CA LEU A 195 -4.35 -11.61 -14.91
C LEU A 195 -4.04 -10.26 -15.56
N VAL A 196 -4.77 -9.23 -15.13
CA VAL A 196 -4.53 -7.84 -15.47
C VAL A 196 -4.24 -7.08 -14.18
N SER A 197 -3.19 -6.26 -14.17
CA SER A 197 -2.94 -5.36 -13.05
C SER A 197 -3.96 -4.23 -13.08
N VAL A 198 -4.72 -4.09 -12.01
CA VAL A 198 -5.80 -3.10 -11.89
C VAL A 198 -5.49 -2.02 -10.86
N ASP A 199 -4.50 -2.26 -10.00
CA ASP A 199 -4.00 -1.27 -9.06
C ASP A 199 -2.53 -1.56 -8.68
N ARG A 200 -1.78 -0.52 -8.35
CA ARG A 200 -0.46 -0.62 -7.72
C ARG A 200 -0.13 0.66 -6.95
N GLY A 201 0.77 0.53 -5.99
CA GLY A 201 1.24 1.68 -5.24
C GLY A 201 2.31 1.32 -4.22
N ALA A 202 3.20 2.26 -3.93
CA ALA A 202 4.11 2.15 -2.79
C ALA A 202 3.96 3.32 -1.81
N HIS A 203 3.89 4.54 -2.34
CA HIS A 203 3.65 5.73 -1.54
C HIS A 203 2.16 6.09 -1.58
N PRO A 204 1.48 6.18 -0.44
CA PRO A 204 0.06 6.53 -0.38
C PRO A 204 -0.18 7.90 -1.01
N SER A 205 -1.40 8.11 -1.52
CA SER A 205 -1.90 9.35 -2.13
C SER A 205 -1.20 9.84 -3.41
N LEU A 206 -0.15 9.19 -3.92
CA LEU A 206 0.53 9.67 -5.13
C LEU A 206 -0.39 9.84 -6.32
N THR A 207 -1.12 8.79 -6.71
CA THR A 207 -1.98 8.85 -7.91
C THR A 207 -3.22 9.74 -7.70
N ALA A 208 -3.44 10.28 -6.49
CA ALA A 208 -4.61 11.07 -6.09
C ALA A 208 -4.34 12.52 -6.43
N TYR A 209 -3.17 12.96 -5.98
CA TYR A 209 -2.71 14.32 -6.20
C TYR A 209 -2.04 14.46 -7.57
N PHE A 210 -1.33 13.44 -8.05
CA PHE A 210 -0.47 13.59 -9.21
C PHE A 210 -1.02 13.06 -10.53
N ASN A 211 -1.84 12.00 -10.54
CA ASN A 211 -2.34 11.46 -11.79
C ASN A 211 -3.68 12.11 -12.17
N GLU A 212 -3.80 12.49 -13.44
CA GLU A 212 -5.10 12.77 -14.05
C GLU A 212 -5.87 11.45 -14.26
N GLU A 213 -7.19 11.53 -14.47
CA GLU A 213 -8.02 10.32 -14.59
C GLU A 213 -7.65 9.42 -15.76
N ASP A 214 -7.29 9.99 -16.90
CA ASP A 214 -7.01 9.27 -18.15
C ASP A 214 -5.68 8.51 -18.16
N VAL A 215 -4.78 8.80 -17.19
CA VAL A 215 -3.49 8.11 -17.07
C VAL A 215 -3.46 7.02 -16.00
N LYS A 216 -4.53 6.88 -15.19
CA LYS A 216 -4.58 5.89 -14.09
C LYS A 216 -4.52 4.45 -14.59
N GLU A 217 -5.22 4.11 -15.66
CA GLU A 217 -5.19 2.74 -16.21
C GLU A 217 -3.77 2.36 -16.66
N ALA A 218 -3.08 3.28 -17.36
CA ALA A 218 -1.70 3.08 -17.78
C ALA A 218 -0.74 2.98 -16.58
N TYR A 219 -0.94 3.81 -15.55
CA TYR A 219 -0.19 3.71 -14.30
C TYR A 219 -0.37 2.34 -13.64
N ASN A 220 -1.62 1.93 -13.42
CA ASN A 220 -1.95 0.70 -12.72
C ASN A 220 -1.46 -0.55 -13.49
N ALA A 221 -1.44 -0.49 -14.82
CA ALA A 221 -0.90 -1.55 -15.68
C ALA A 221 0.65 -1.58 -15.72
N GLY A 222 1.30 -0.43 -15.60
CA GLY A 222 2.76 -0.28 -15.75
C GLY A 222 3.59 -0.85 -14.59
N ASP A 223 4.91 -0.82 -14.76
CA ASP A 223 5.90 -1.23 -13.76
C ASP A 223 6.70 -0.03 -13.22
N PRO A 224 7.09 -0.03 -11.93
CA PRO A 224 7.80 1.10 -11.34
C PRO A 224 9.10 1.48 -12.04
N VAL A 225 9.80 0.54 -12.67
CA VAL A 225 11.06 0.80 -13.39
C VAL A 225 10.94 1.92 -14.44
N ASP A 226 9.76 2.07 -15.03
CA ASP A 226 9.47 3.05 -16.09
C ASP A 226 8.87 4.37 -15.55
N ASP A 227 8.59 4.46 -14.25
CA ASP A 227 7.83 5.57 -13.67
C ASP A 227 8.51 6.93 -13.83
N TRP A 228 9.84 6.97 -13.75
CA TRP A 228 10.57 8.22 -13.92
C TRP A 228 10.40 8.79 -15.34
N GLU A 229 10.48 7.93 -16.36
CA GLU A 229 10.33 8.34 -17.74
C GLU A 229 8.89 8.77 -18.03
N ASN A 230 7.92 8.04 -17.49
CA ASN A 230 6.50 8.26 -17.75
C ASN A 230 5.89 9.42 -16.96
N TYR A 231 6.35 9.67 -15.74
CA TYR A 231 5.64 10.57 -14.80
C TYR A 231 6.44 11.77 -14.31
N ARG A 232 7.78 11.83 -14.50
CA ARG A 232 8.56 12.97 -13.97
C ARG A 232 8.05 14.32 -14.47
N GLU A 233 7.71 14.41 -15.76
CA GLU A 233 7.34 15.66 -16.40
C GLU A 233 5.96 16.15 -15.96
N PRO A 234 4.88 15.36 -16.07
CA PRO A 234 3.57 15.79 -15.58
C PRO A 234 3.56 16.06 -14.07
N TRP A 235 4.29 15.27 -13.27
CA TRP A 235 4.33 15.49 -11.82
C TRP A 235 5.18 16.72 -11.45
N THR A 236 6.23 17.02 -12.22
CA THR A 236 6.98 18.28 -12.09
C THR A 236 6.07 19.47 -12.33
N ALA A 237 5.25 19.43 -13.38
CA ALA A 237 4.29 20.50 -13.66
C ALA A 237 3.30 20.73 -12.50
N LYS A 238 2.86 19.67 -11.82
CA LYS A 238 2.00 19.78 -10.63
C LYS A 238 2.72 20.44 -9.45
N LEU A 239 3.96 20.04 -9.17
CA LEU A 239 4.75 20.71 -8.12
C LEU A 239 4.99 22.19 -8.47
N GLN A 240 5.31 22.52 -9.72
CA GLN A 240 5.44 23.91 -10.15
C GLN A 240 4.14 24.69 -9.96
N HIS A 241 2.99 24.10 -10.27
CA HIS A 241 1.68 24.73 -10.14
C HIS A 241 1.30 25.02 -8.68
N PHE A 242 1.35 24.01 -7.81
CA PHE A 242 0.89 24.12 -6.42
C PHE A 242 1.96 24.70 -5.47
N GLY A 243 3.21 24.31 -5.69
CA GLY A 243 4.34 24.67 -4.83
C GLY A 243 5.14 25.86 -5.34
N GLY A 244 5.08 26.19 -6.63
CA GLY A 244 5.93 27.25 -7.21
C GLY A 244 7.40 26.82 -7.33
N TYR A 245 7.67 25.51 -7.32
CA TYR A 245 9.03 24.98 -7.47
C TYR A 245 9.67 25.39 -8.81
N THR A 246 11.00 25.45 -8.85
CA THR A 246 11.73 25.34 -10.11
C THR A 246 11.71 23.88 -10.60
N THR A 247 12.01 23.64 -11.87
CA THR A 247 12.14 22.26 -12.41
C THR A 247 13.09 21.41 -11.57
N ASP A 248 14.31 21.91 -11.29
CA ASP A 248 15.31 21.14 -10.53
C ASP A 248 14.86 20.82 -9.10
N ALA A 249 14.19 21.78 -8.45
CA ALA A 249 13.68 21.59 -7.09
C ALA A 249 12.50 20.61 -7.06
N ALA A 250 11.60 20.69 -8.04
CA ALA A 250 10.51 19.72 -8.21
C ALA A 250 11.05 18.31 -8.45
N GLU A 251 11.99 18.13 -9.40
CA GLU A 251 12.60 16.83 -9.66
C GLU A 251 13.37 16.28 -8.43
N ALA A 252 13.97 17.14 -7.62
CA ALA A 252 14.61 16.72 -6.37
C ALA A 252 13.59 16.14 -5.38
N GLN A 253 12.40 16.74 -5.24
CA GLN A 253 11.31 16.18 -4.44
C GLN A 253 10.78 14.88 -5.05
N LEU A 254 10.63 14.81 -6.37
CA LEU A 254 10.16 13.61 -7.04
C LEU A 254 11.07 12.40 -6.84
N ARG A 255 12.39 12.57 -6.70
CA ARG A 255 13.33 11.44 -6.43
C ARG A 255 13.06 10.72 -5.10
N ILE A 256 12.30 11.33 -4.19
CA ILE A 256 11.86 10.70 -2.93
C ILE A 256 10.81 9.61 -3.21
N VAL A 257 9.96 9.82 -4.23
CA VAL A 257 8.74 9.03 -4.47
C VAL A 257 8.66 8.40 -5.86
N LEU A 258 9.57 8.76 -6.77
CA LEU A 258 9.75 8.16 -8.09
C LEU A 258 11.08 7.40 -8.18
N PRO A 259 11.08 6.18 -8.76
CA PRO A 259 9.89 5.38 -9.10
C PRO A 259 9.00 5.11 -7.88
N ASP A 260 7.72 4.75 -8.07
CA ASP A 260 6.79 4.48 -6.95
C ASP A 260 7.14 3.16 -6.26
N ILE A 261 8.22 3.24 -5.49
CA ILE A 261 8.86 2.19 -4.71
C ILE A 261 9.17 2.78 -3.34
N LEU A 262 8.66 2.15 -2.29
CA LEU A 262 8.93 2.52 -0.91
C LEU A 262 10.29 1.94 -0.53
N ARG A 263 11.29 2.81 -0.37
CA ARG A 263 12.63 2.41 0.06
C ARG A 263 12.63 2.17 1.57
N TYR A 264 13.12 1.02 2.00
CA TYR A 264 13.23 0.68 3.41
C TYR A 264 14.62 0.13 3.72
N ASP A 265 15.42 0.94 4.41
CA ASP A 265 16.72 0.56 4.98
C ASP A 265 16.52 0.03 6.40
N ARG A 266 16.71 -1.29 6.53
CA ARG A 266 16.55 -2.05 7.78
C ARG A 266 17.64 -1.74 8.82
N ALA A 267 18.73 -1.08 8.42
CA ALA A 267 19.76 -0.61 9.34
C ALA A 267 19.40 0.72 10.03
N ARG A 268 18.27 1.33 9.66
CA ARG A 268 17.78 2.60 10.21
C ARG A 268 16.41 2.45 10.85
N PRO A 269 16.07 3.29 11.84
CA PRO A 269 14.69 3.35 12.34
C PRO A 269 13.70 3.56 11.18
N ALA A 270 12.63 2.78 11.17
CA ALA A 270 11.55 2.96 10.21
C ALA A 270 10.80 4.27 10.51
N GLY A 271 10.38 4.94 9.45
CA GLY A 271 9.67 6.21 9.51
C GLY A 271 9.77 6.91 8.17
N TYR A 272 8.63 7.29 7.60
CA TYR A 272 8.53 7.85 6.26
C TYR A 272 9.52 9.03 6.06
N PRO A 273 10.37 9.00 5.03
CA PRO A 273 10.33 8.12 3.85
C PRO A 273 11.19 6.84 3.93
N ASN A 274 11.80 6.50 5.07
CA ASN A 274 12.50 5.22 5.25
C ASN A 274 11.52 4.13 5.70
N GLY A 275 10.95 3.42 4.75
CA GLY A 275 9.77 2.58 4.99
C GLY A 275 8.58 3.45 5.39
N ARG A 276 7.59 2.82 6.02
CA ARG A 276 6.42 3.50 6.54
C ARG A 276 5.84 2.71 7.71
N THR A 277 5.67 3.38 8.84
CA THR A 277 4.94 2.87 10.01
C THR A 277 3.46 3.21 9.91
N LEU A 278 2.62 2.52 10.70
CA LEU A 278 1.17 2.78 10.77
C LEU A 278 0.84 4.18 11.31
N SER A 279 1.78 4.85 11.97
CA SER A 279 1.59 6.18 12.58
C SER A 279 2.24 7.32 11.79
N ASP A 280 2.86 7.03 10.65
CA ASP A 280 3.53 8.06 9.85
C ASP A 280 2.50 8.94 9.13
N ASP A 281 2.60 10.25 9.35
CA ASP A 281 1.73 11.26 8.75
C ASP A 281 2.11 11.57 7.30
N VAL A 282 1.72 10.64 6.44
CA VAL A 282 1.93 10.72 4.99
C VAL A 282 1.09 11.81 4.33
N THR A 283 -0.06 12.17 4.93
CA THR A 283 -0.92 13.25 4.45
C THR A 283 -0.19 14.58 4.56
N SER A 284 0.32 14.91 5.75
CA SER A 284 1.13 16.11 5.97
C SER A 284 2.43 16.11 5.15
N ALA A 285 3.09 14.95 5.02
CA ALA A 285 4.26 14.84 4.17
C ALA A 285 3.93 15.17 2.70
N ARG A 286 2.78 14.70 2.20
CA ARG A 286 2.34 14.97 0.83
C ARG A 286 1.90 16.43 0.63
N LEU A 287 1.15 17.01 1.56
CA LEU A 287 0.75 18.42 1.55
C LEU A 287 1.98 19.34 1.53
N THR A 288 2.97 19.05 2.38
CA THR A 288 4.25 19.75 2.43
C THR A 288 4.97 19.67 1.08
N MET A 289 5.07 18.47 0.49
CA MET A 289 5.70 18.27 -0.81
C MET A 289 4.98 19.05 -1.92
N LEU A 290 3.65 18.95 -2.02
CA LEU A 290 2.86 19.61 -3.08
C LEU A 290 2.95 21.14 -3.00
N THR A 291 3.00 21.68 -1.80
CA THR A 291 2.84 23.13 -1.57
C THR A 291 4.15 23.86 -1.30
N ASP A 292 5.30 23.18 -1.37
CA ASP A 292 6.62 23.73 -0.95
C ASP A 292 6.58 24.23 0.49
N GLY A 293 6.01 23.40 1.38
CA GLY A 293 5.91 23.67 2.82
C GLY A 293 4.92 24.76 3.23
N LYS A 294 4.17 25.37 2.30
CA LYS A 294 3.15 26.38 2.64
C LYS A 294 1.99 25.80 3.45
N VAL A 295 1.71 24.50 3.26
CA VAL A 295 0.72 23.74 4.02
C VAL A 295 1.46 22.58 4.70
N PRO A 296 1.93 22.76 5.94
CA PRO A 296 2.80 21.80 6.60
C PRO A 296 2.07 20.57 7.16
N GLY A 297 0.73 20.59 7.22
CA GLY A 297 -0.08 19.47 7.67
C GLY A 297 -1.54 19.84 7.87
N ASP A 298 -2.35 18.83 8.20
CA ASP A 298 -3.81 18.94 8.41
C ASP A 298 -4.24 18.90 9.89
N HIS A 299 -3.25 18.77 10.79
CA HIS A 299 -3.43 18.70 12.24
C HIS A 299 -4.16 17.46 12.77
N ILE A 300 -4.23 16.39 11.97
CA ILE A 300 -4.74 15.09 12.41
C ILE A 300 -3.57 14.22 12.86
N GLY A 301 -3.70 13.65 14.05
CA GLY A 301 -2.70 12.73 14.61
C GLY A 301 -3.01 11.28 14.28
N PRO A 302 -2.03 10.37 14.48
CA PRO A 302 -2.22 8.96 14.24
C PRO A 302 -3.29 8.36 15.17
N HIS A 303 -3.98 7.34 14.68
CA HIS A 303 -4.98 6.62 15.47
C HIS A 303 -4.34 5.92 16.69
N THR A 304 -5.12 5.81 17.77
CA THR A 304 -4.67 5.25 19.06
C THR A 304 -5.10 3.80 19.29
N ASP A 305 -5.82 3.21 18.35
CA ASP A 305 -6.37 1.85 18.42
C ASP A 305 -5.47 0.77 17.78
N LEU A 306 -4.33 1.17 17.23
CA LEU A 306 -3.32 0.28 16.67
C LEU A 306 -2.75 -0.67 17.74
N LEU A 307 -2.37 -1.88 17.32
CA LEU A 307 -1.83 -2.90 18.22
C LEU A 307 -0.30 -2.82 18.30
N PRO A 308 0.30 -2.97 19.49
CA PRO A 308 1.76 -2.96 19.65
C PRO A 308 2.44 -4.28 19.21
N ALA A 309 1.65 -5.28 18.82
CA ALA A 309 2.09 -6.60 18.42
C ALA A 309 1.30 -7.08 17.21
N PHE A 310 1.80 -8.11 16.55
CA PHE A 310 1.18 -8.72 15.37
C PHE A 310 -0.33 -8.96 15.59
N PRO A 311 -1.22 -8.55 14.65
CA PRO A 311 -0.94 -8.06 13.29
C PRO A 311 -0.84 -6.52 13.16
N TYR A 312 -0.58 -5.80 14.26
CA TYR A 312 -0.31 -4.35 14.31
C TYR A 312 -1.47 -3.40 13.98
N LEU A 313 -2.33 -3.74 13.01
CA LEU A 313 -3.53 -2.97 12.69
C LEU A 313 -4.56 -3.04 13.84
N GLY A 314 -5.41 -2.02 14.01
CA GLY A 314 -6.41 -1.96 15.09
C GLY A 314 -7.55 -2.98 14.95
N HIS A 315 -8.38 -3.07 15.99
CA HIS A 315 -9.64 -3.83 15.91
C HIS A 315 -10.65 -3.11 15.01
N PRO A 316 -11.48 -3.82 14.22
CA PRO A 316 -12.52 -3.19 13.42
C PRO A 316 -13.53 -2.39 14.25
N HIS A 317 -14.05 -1.32 13.66
CA HIS A 317 -15.19 -0.53 14.15
C HIS A 317 -16.54 -1.15 13.77
#